data_AF-A0A961X033-F1
#
_entry.id   AF-A0A961X033-F1
#
_cell.length_a   1.000
_cell.length_b   1.000
_cell.length_c   1.000
_cell.angle_alpha   90.00
_cell.angle_beta   90.00
_cell.angle_gamma   90.00
#
_symmetry.space_group_name_H-M   'P 1'
#
loop_
_entity.id
_entity.type
_entity.pdbx_description
1 polymer ?
#
loop_
_entity_poly.entity_id
_entity_poly.type
_entity_poly.pdbx_seq_one_letter_code
_entity_poly.pdbx_strand_id
1 'polypeptide(L)'
;MREEQFSAAIGNWSAEPPHPRFGIYRNNVASALINALRVRYPVTAQLVGKDFFAAMAGAYADKERPSSAVLIDYGNSFPVFIRAFAPAASLPYLGDVAALESLWWHAYHAADSSPLPPGEFAAVVPT
;
A
#
# COMPACT_ATOMS: atom_id res chain seq x y z
N MET A 1 -53.06 25.21 5.75
CA MET A 1 -53.22 25.37 7.21
C MET A 1 -53.19 24.00 7.87
N ARG A 2 -52.07 23.52 8.42
CA ARG A 2 -50.69 24.02 8.54
C ARG A 2 -49.87 22.73 8.72
N GLU A 3 -48.91 22.38 7.86
CA GLU A 3 -47.49 22.82 7.90
C GLU A 3 -46.76 22.66 9.24
N GLU A 4 -47.45 22.41 10.35
CA GLU A 4 -46.83 22.26 11.68
C GLU A 4 -46.35 20.82 11.94
N GLN A 5 -46.94 19.81 11.28
CA GLN A 5 -46.54 18.41 11.53
C GLN A 5 -45.33 17.95 10.71
N PHE A 6 -44.98 18.64 9.62
CA PHE A 6 -43.75 18.34 8.87
C PHE A 6 -42.51 18.99 9.50
N SER A 7 -42.70 20.08 10.28
CA SER A 7 -41.61 20.79 10.94
C SER A 7 -41.10 20.13 12.22
N ALA A 8 -41.84 19.17 12.80
CA ALA A 8 -41.42 18.45 14.00
C ALA A 8 -40.44 17.30 13.69
N ALA A 9 -40.39 16.82 12.45
CA ALA A 9 -39.46 15.76 12.03
C ALA A 9 -38.06 16.27 11.70
N ILE A 10 -37.91 17.57 11.41
CA ILE A 10 -36.64 18.21 11.03
C ILE A 10 -35.87 18.78 12.23
N GLY A 11 -36.48 18.80 13.43
CA GLY A 11 -35.92 19.44 14.62
C GLY A 11 -34.98 18.58 15.47
N ASN A 12 -34.77 17.29 15.15
CA ASN A 12 -33.92 16.40 15.95
C ASN A 12 -32.83 15.67 15.13
N TRP A 13 -32.46 16.20 13.96
CA TRP A 13 -31.41 15.59 13.12
C TRP A 13 -29.98 16.00 13.50
N SER A 14 -29.78 16.61 14.67
CA SER A 14 -28.46 17.09 15.09
C SER A 14 -28.15 16.72 16.52
N ALA A 15 -27.80 15.44 16.74
CA ALA A 15 -26.77 14.98 17.68
C ALA A 15 -26.79 13.43 17.79
N GLU A 16 -26.44 12.72 16.72
CA GLU A 16 -26.03 11.32 16.87
C GLU A 16 -24.49 11.29 16.99
N PRO A 17 -23.91 10.73 18.07
CA PRO A 17 -22.45 10.63 18.21
C PRO A 17 -21.87 9.82 17.04
N PRO A 18 -20.64 10.10 16.58
CA PRO A 18 -20.07 9.45 15.41
C PRO A 18 -20.16 7.92 15.54
N HIS A 19 -20.96 7.34 14.66
CA HIS A 19 -21.37 5.94 14.64
C HIS A 19 -20.14 4.99 14.68
N PRO A 20 -20.18 3.85 15.41
CA PRO A 20 -19.13 2.82 15.47
C PRO A 20 -18.71 2.21 14.10
N ARG A 21 -19.44 2.55 13.03
CA ARG A 21 -19.25 2.06 11.65
C ARG A 21 -17.97 2.58 10.99
N PHE A 22 -17.43 3.72 11.44
CA PHE A 22 -16.13 4.21 10.96
C PHE A 22 -14.97 3.28 11.33
N GLY A 23 -15.02 2.62 12.50
CA GLY A 23 -13.99 1.68 12.92
C GLY A 23 -13.92 0.44 12.04
N ILE A 24 -15.10 -0.07 11.61
CA ILE A 24 -15.19 -1.24 10.73
C ILE A 24 -14.66 -0.91 9.33
N TYR A 25 -15.03 0.24 8.77
CA TYR A 25 -14.50 0.68 7.47
C TYR A 25 -12.98 0.92 7.53
N ARG A 26 -12.47 1.58 8.59
CA ARG A 26 -11.03 1.83 8.76
C ARG A 26 -10.21 0.55 8.96
N ASN A 27 -10.72 -0.40 9.76
CA ASN A 27 -10.05 -1.68 9.97
C ASN A 27 -10.01 -2.52 8.69
N ASN A 28 -11.07 -2.47 7.89
CA ASN A 28 -11.13 -3.16 6.60
C ASN A 28 -10.15 -2.55 5.60
N VAL A 29 -10.00 -1.22 5.59
CA VAL A 29 -9.00 -0.54 4.75
C VAL A 29 -7.59 -0.92 5.17
N ALA A 30 -7.23 -0.82 6.45
CA ALA A 30 -5.89 -1.18 6.93
C ALA A 30 -5.53 -2.64 6.61
N SER A 31 -6.46 -3.57 6.83
CA SER A 31 -6.27 -4.99 6.49
C SER A 31 -6.10 -5.20 4.99
N ALA A 32 -6.87 -4.49 4.15
CA ALA A 32 -6.73 -4.54 2.70
C ALA A 32 -5.36 -4.02 2.23
N LEU A 33 -4.87 -2.92 2.82
CA LEU A 33 -3.55 -2.35 2.51
C LEU A 33 -2.41 -3.31 2.88
N ILE A 34 -2.47 -3.90 4.08
CA ILE A 34 -1.48 -4.91 4.51
C ILE A 34 -1.51 -6.11 3.57
N ASN A 35 -2.70 -6.58 3.18
CA ASN A 35 -2.82 -7.69 2.25
C ASN A 35 -2.28 -7.36 0.86
N ALA A 36 -2.54 -6.15 0.36
CA ALA A 36 -1.99 -5.68 -0.92
C ALA A 36 -0.45 -5.66 -0.90
N LEU A 37 0.16 -5.16 0.19
CA LEU A 37 1.62 -5.22 0.36
C LEU A 37 2.13 -6.65 0.42
N ARG A 38 1.40 -7.56 1.08
CA ARG A 38 1.80 -8.96 1.15
C ARG A 38 1.79 -9.66 -0.22
N VAL A 39 0.81 -9.36 -1.06
CA VAL A 39 0.73 -9.87 -2.43
C VAL A 39 1.88 -9.33 -3.29
N ARG A 40 2.24 -8.06 -3.09
CA ARG A 40 3.31 -7.39 -3.82
C ARG A 40 4.73 -7.78 -3.37
N TYR A 41 4.91 -8.10 -2.09
CA TYR A 41 6.22 -8.42 -1.47
C TYR A 41 6.24 -9.81 -0.81
N PRO A 42 5.94 -10.90 -1.54
CA PRO A 42 5.81 -12.24 -0.98
C PRO A 42 7.12 -12.78 -0.38
N VAL A 43 8.28 -12.52 -1.00
CA VAL A 43 9.59 -12.99 -0.50
C VAL A 43 9.97 -12.22 0.76
N THR A 44 9.80 -10.90 0.75
CA THR A 44 9.99 -10.08 1.96
C THR A 44 9.14 -10.59 3.12
N ALA A 45 7.86 -10.94 2.88
CA ALA A 45 6.97 -11.50 3.89
C ALA A 45 7.41 -12.89 4.40
N GLN A 46 7.98 -13.72 3.53
CA GLN A 46 8.52 -15.03 3.91
C GLN A 46 9.77 -14.90 4.79
N LEU A 47 10.67 -13.97 4.47
CA LEU A 47 11.94 -13.78 5.18
C LEU A 47 11.75 -13.34 6.64
N VAL A 48 10.80 -12.43 6.88
CA VAL A 48 10.55 -11.88 8.22
C VAL A 48 9.44 -12.60 8.99
N GLY A 49 8.65 -13.42 8.29
CA GLY A 49 7.48 -14.08 8.85
C GLY A 49 6.23 -13.19 8.89
N LYS A 50 5.07 -13.85 9.04
CA LYS A 50 3.75 -13.25 8.89
C LYS A 50 3.50 -12.08 9.86
N ASP A 51 3.82 -12.27 11.14
CA ASP A 51 3.44 -11.32 12.18
C ASP A 51 4.32 -10.05 12.13
N PHE A 52 5.62 -10.23 11.92
CA PHE A 52 6.54 -9.11 11.71
C PHE A 52 6.18 -8.33 10.44
N PHE A 53 5.89 -9.04 9.34
CA PHE A 53 5.48 -8.39 8.11
C PHE A 53 4.19 -7.58 8.31
N ALA A 54 3.18 -8.14 8.98
CA ALA A 54 1.92 -7.45 9.24
C ALA A 54 2.13 -6.19 10.09
N ALA A 55 2.97 -6.25 11.13
CA ALA A 55 3.30 -5.09 11.95
C ALA A 55 4.05 -4.01 11.15
N MET A 56 5.03 -4.42 10.34
CA MET A 56 5.81 -3.51 9.48
C MET A 56 4.94 -2.86 8.39
N ALA A 57 4.09 -3.63 7.72
CA ALA A 57 3.15 -3.16 6.71
C ALA A 57 2.07 -2.24 7.32
N GLY A 58 1.61 -2.53 8.54
CA GLY A 58 0.71 -1.65 9.28
C GLY A 58 1.36 -0.30 9.60
N ALA A 59 2.59 -0.31 10.10
CA ALA A 59 3.35 0.92 10.36
C ALA A 59 3.59 1.75 9.09
N TYR A 60 3.84 1.10 7.96
CA TYR A 60 3.90 1.77 6.66
C TYR A 60 2.55 2.37 6.27
N ALA A 61 1.45 1.60 6.37
CA ALA A 61 0.10 2.06 6.01
C ALA A 61 -0.39 3.25 6.87
N ASP A 62 0.05 3.32 8.13
CA ASP A 62 -0.23 4.46 8.99
C ASP A 62 0.55 5.71 8.59
N LYS A 63 1.80 5.54 8.13
CA LYS A 63 2.67 6.64 7.70
C LYS A 63 2.33 7.15 6.29
N GLU A 64 2.00 6.23 5.38
CA GLU A 64 1.70 6.50 3.98
C GLU A 64 0.27 6.12 3.67
N ARG A 65 -0.68 6.89 4.23
CA ARG A 65 -2.09 6.68 3.89
C ARG A 65 -2.32 6.98 2.41
N PRO A 66 -2.98 6.07 1.67
CA PRO A 66 -3.39 6.35 0.30
C PRO A 66 -4.29 7.60 0.27
N SER A 67 -3.94 8.58 -0.56
CA SER A 67 -4.81 9.73 -0.85
C SER A 67 -5.94 9.38 -1.82
N SER A 68 -5.87 8.20 -2.46
CA SER A 68 -6.83 7.68 -3.43
C SER A 68 -7.08 6.18 -3.19
N ALA A 69 -8.27 5.70 -3.58
CA ALA A 69 -8.64 4.28 -3.53
C ALA A 69 -7.92 3.41 -4.60
N VAL A 70 -7.17 4.03 -5.51
CA VAL A 70 -6.38 3.33 -6.53
C VAL A 70 -5.07 2.85 -5.91
N LEU A 71 -4.97 1.53 -5.69
CA LEU A 71 -3.83 0.88 -5.03
C LEU A 71 -2.67 0.51 -5.96
N ILE A 72 -2.73 0.88 -7.25
CA ILE A 72 -1.76 0.44 -8.27
C ILE A 72 -0.33 0.85 -7.88
N ASP A 73 -0.15 2.07 -7.36
CA ASP A 73 1.15 2.59 -6.93
C ASP A 73 1.44 2.40 -5.43
N TYR A 74 0.47 1.85 -4.70
CA TYR A 74 0.59 1.69 -3.26
C TYR A 74 1.69 0.67 -2.93
N GLY A 75 2.62 1.07 -2.07
CA GLY A 75 3.81 0.29 -1.73
C GLY A 75 5.07 0.65 -2.50
N ASN A 76 5.06 1.54 -3.51
CA ASN A 76 6.25 1.88 -4.29
C ASN A 76 7.47 2.30 -3.42
N SER A 77 7.21 3.03 -2.34
CA SER A 77 8.18 3.52 -1.34
C SER A 77 8.44 2.52 -0.20
N PHE A 78 7.75 1.38 -0.15
CA PHE A 78 7.90 0.37 0.90
C PHE A 78 9.36 -0.11 1.06
N PRO A 79 10.16 -0.32 -0.01
CA PRO A 79 11.57 -0.67 0.13
C PRO A 79 12.39 0.41 0.85
N VAL A 80 12.11 1.69 0.59
CA VAL A 80 12.76 2.82 1.27
C VAL A 80 12.33 2.88 2.72
N PHE A 81 11.04 2.65 3.00
CA PHE A 81 10.53 2.55 4.35
C PHE A 81 11.22 1.45 5.16
N ILE A 82 11.39 0.25 4.58
CA ILE A 82 12.06 -0.89 5.25
C ILE A 82 13.49 -0.51 5.68
N ARG A 83 14.25 0.19 4.83
CA ARG A 83 15.62 0.62 5.15
C ARG A 83 15.69 1.55 6.36
N ALA A 84 14.62 2.32 6.61
CA ALA A 84 14.50 3.23 7.75
C ALA A 84 13.77 2.60 8.95
N PHE A 85 13.26 1.37 8.83
CA PHE A 85 12.47 0.72 9.86
C PHE A 85 13.38 0.08 10.91
N ALA A 86 13.58 0.77 12.04
CA ALA A 86 14.49 0.34 13.10
C ALA A 86 14.31 -1.14 13.56
N PRO A 87 13.09 -1.70 13.68
CA PRO A 87 12.92 -3.11 14.03
C PRO A 87 13.46 -4.10 12.98
N ALA A 88 13.65 -3.68 11.73
CA ALA A 88 14.26 -4.49 10.66
C ALA A 88 15.78 -4.27 10.51
N ALA A 89 16.42 -3.46 11.37
CA ALA A 89 17.84 -3.12 11.24
C ALA A 89 18.79 -4.33 11.32
N SER A 90 18.35 -5.46 11.89
CA SER A 90 19.10 -6.72 11.90
C SER A 90 19.16 -7.41 10.53
N LEU A 91 18.34 -6.98 9.56
CA LEU A 91 18.25 -7.50 8.20
C LEU A 91 18.53 -6.37 7.20
N PRO A 92 19.77 -5.88 7.08
CA PRO A 92 20.09 -4.71 6.27
C PRO A 92 19.75 -4.89 4.77
N TYR A 93 19.77 -6.13 4.28
CA TYR A 93 19.45 -6.48 2.89
C TYR A 93 17.94 -6.55 2.60
N LEU A 94 17.07 -6.50 3.62
CA LEU A 94 15.63 -6.69 3.44
C LEU A 94 15.03 -5.61 2.52
N GLY A 95 15.53 -4.38 2.61
CA GLY A 95 15.12 -3.29 1.73
C GLY A 95 15.54 -3.50 0.28
N ASP A 96 16.65 -4.19 0.02
CA ASP A 96 17.10 -4.54 -1.33
C ASP A 96 16.22 -5.64 -1.94
N VAL A 97 15.84 -6.64 -1.14
CA VAL A 97 14.90 -7.70 -1.56
C VAL A 97 13.55 -7.09 -1.95
N ALA A 98 13.01 -6.21 -1.11
CA ALA A 98 11.76 -5.51 -1.43
C ALA A 98 11.89 -4.63 -2.69
N ALA A 99 13.07 -4.01 -2.92
CA ALA A 99 13.31 -3.23 -4.13
C ALA A 99 13.30 -4.11 -5.39
N LEU A 100 13.92 -5.30 -5.32
CA LEU A 100 13.90 -6.28 -6.41
C LEU A 100 12.47 -6.70 -6.76
N GLU A 101 11.66 -7.05 -5.74
CA GLU A 101 10.25 -7.41 -5.93
C GLU A 101 9.44 -6.26 -6.56
N SER A 102 9.72 -5.02 -6.13
CA SER A 102 9.09 -3.84 -6.72
C SER A 102 9.44 -3.66 -8.20
N LEU A 103 10.72 -3.83 -8.57
CA LEU A 103 11.18 -3.72 -9.96
C LEU A 103 10.57 -4.81 -10.83
N TRP A 104 10.50 -6.05 -10.32
CA TRP A 104 9.84 -7.15 -11.02
C TRP A 104 8.36 -6.85 -11.29
N TRP A 105 7.66 -6.34 -10.28
CA TRP A 105 6.26 -5.92 -10.43
C TRP A 105 6.09 -4.84 -11.50
N HIS A 106 6.97 -3.84 -11.53
CA HIS A 106 6.94 -2.80 -12.56
C HIS A 106 7.24 -3.35 -13.95
N ALA A 107 8.25 -4.23 -14.09
CA ALA A 107 8.61 -4.83 -15.37
C ALA A 107 7.47 -5.68 -15.94
N TYR A 108 6.75 -6.43 -15.09
CA TYR A 108 5.61 -7.24 -15.51
C TYR A 108 4.43 -6.41 -16.03
N HIS A 109 4.24 -5.20 -15.47
CA HIS A 109 3.15 -4.29 -15.87
C HIS A 109 3.60 -3.23 -16.88
N ALA A 110 4.87 -3.21 -17.26
CA ALA A 110 5.38 -2.30 -18.27
C ALA A 110 4.82 -2.69 -19.65
N ALA A 111 4.57 -1.70 -20.49
CA ALA A 111 4.25 -1.97 -21.89
C ALA A 111 5.47 -2.59 -22.58
N ASP A 112 5.25 -3.56 -23.46
CA ASP A 112 6.31 -4.15 -24.26
C ASP A 112 7.06 -3.07 -25.05
N SER A 113 8.38 -3.02 -24.88
CA SER A 113 9.24 -2.13 -25.66
C SER A 113 9.60 -2.77 -27.00
N SER A 114 9.78 -1.95 -28.04
CA SER A 114 10.29 -2.45 -29.32
C SER A 114 11.65 -3.12 -29.16
N PRO A 115 11.89 -4.31 -29.75
CA PRO A 115 13.17 -5.01 -29.64
C PRO A 115 14.34 -4.16 -30.15
N LEU A 116 15.44 -4.16 -29.40
CA LEU A 116 16.68 -3.54 -29.83
C LEU A 116 17.26 -4.29 -31.05
N PRO A 117 17.62 -3.60 -32.14
CA PRO A 117 18.27 -4.25 -33.27
C PRO A 117 19.69 -4.75 -32.88
N PRO A 118 20.17 -5.87 -33.46
CA PRO A 118 21.42 -6.51 -33.03
C PRO A 118 22.67 -5.60 -33.07
N GLY A 119 22.71 -4.66 -34.01
CA GLY A 119 23.83 -3.72 -34.17
C GLY A 119 23.93 -2.70 -33.02
N GLU A 120 22.80 -2.32 -32.42
CA GLU A 120 22.78 -1.41 -31.27
C GLU A 120 23.10 -2.14 -29.97
N PHE A 121 22.69 -3.40 -29.82
CA PHE A 121 23.05 -4.23 -28.67
C PHE A 121 24.57 -4.46 -28.56
N ALA A 122 25.24 -4.68 -29.70
CA ALA A 122 26.69 -4.86 -29.75
C ALA A 122 27.49 -3.60 -29.33
N ALA A 123 26.86 -2.43 -29.33
CA ALA A 123 27.48 -1.17 -28.93
C ALA A 123 27.30 -0.85 -27.43
N VAL A 124 26.51 -1.63 -26.70
CA VAL A 124 26.34 -1.45 -25.25
C VAL A 124 27.61 -1.96 -24.55
N VAL A 125 28.35 -1.04 -23.93
CA VAL A 125 29.54 -1.39 -23.15
C VAL A 125 29.09 -2.05 -21.85
N PRO A 126 29.53 -3.28 -21.54
CA PRO A 126 29.19 -3.92 -20.27
C PRO A 126 29.81 -3.12 -19.12
N THR A 127 28.99 -2.77 -18.13
CA THR A 127 29.38 -1.98 -16.95
C THR A 127 30.00 -2.86 -15.87
#